data_AF-A0A1I4N2K4-F1
#
_entry.id   AF-A0A1I4N2K4-F1
#
_cell.length_a   1.000
_cell.length_b   1.000
_cell.length_c   1.000
_cell.angle_alpha   90.00
_cell.angle_beta   90.00
_cell.angle_gamma   90.00
#
_symmetry.space_group_name_H-M   'P 1'
#
loop_
_entity.id
_entity.type
_entity.pdbx_description
1 polymer ?
#
loop_
_entity_poly.entity_id
_entity_poly.type
_entity_poly.pdbx_seq_one_letter_code
_entity_poly.pdbx_strand_id
1 'polypeptide(L)'
;MKGFGIRLYRPLNMKLVLIFMISTLLPLLLTTYIVARVFIERNSNDTGILIDNTLISLSQSLSGYLNELDQLTLIPYYNDDFISALKVMASDSYENMSRYQVLSITNMLDSQLRFVRNTRKDIMSTLIVSDNKPLFYSTNNPLNDVTPNYEFAETDWYRKAIQASGDAVFINPHKQDYFTRTKNESVFSVARTIREIPSKRPISVIIADANTVVLQKMFQDIDFHVPSHIVLLDQERNFVYANHEVSPVLFRPMPENHSIVHDGDSSYLVVRRTVAPYNWELVVLLSYSHLEQKTLWVYLNSALLYIICLVVAFLFYQGLSRKVMGPVKEIIKTMRKVEQGDFTARYPSHTKDEFDVIGQSLNSMIGELKQKIEMEYVLVLKQRNSEYKALQSQIQPHFLFNMLNGFITLNQIGERELLEKSIIDLTLLLRYILNHSDMTTLEEEMHLIEKYGSLQQLRFGHRLQVLMSCEDGIRPYKVPKLILQPLVENAIIHGVEPLNCPCTLTVAADTVLEDGVLFVRIRIEDDGVGFDTQQLDEHGQVGLANTRERLQLCFPDSLFRLESAVGVGTCIIIMIPEAHFHENYYSG
;
A
#
# COMPACT_ATOMS: atom_id res chain seq x y z
N MET A 1 39.54 2.48 -12.00
CA MET A 1 38.45 3.35 -11.49
C MET A 1 37.32 3.39 -12.52
N LYS A 2 36.25 2.61 -12.32
CA LYS A 2 34.98 2.77 -13.08
C LYS A 2 33.94 3.25 -12.08
N GLY A 3 33.59 4.53 -12.16
CA GLY A 3 32.52 5.12 -11.36
C GLY A 3 31.18 4.61 -11.84
N PHE A 4 30.55 3.73 -11.07
CA PHE A 4 29.15 3.40 -11.25
C PHE A 4 28.31 4.51 -10.64
N GLY A 5 27.63 5.29 -11.50
CA GLY A 5 26.66 6.28 -11.10
C GLY A 5 25.50 5.61 -10.37
N ILE A 6 25.44 5.80 -9.05
CA ILE A 6 24.31 5.39 -8.22
C ILE A 6 23.15 6.34 -8.55
N ARG A 7 22.23 5.90 -9.41
CA ARG A 7 20.89 6.48 -9.47
C ARG A 7 20.29 6.33 -8.06
N LEU A 8 20.07 7.46 -7.37
CA LEU A 8 19.26 7.51 -6.16
C LEU A 8 17.86 7.00 -6.51
N TYR A 9 17.63 5.70 -6.33
CA TYR A 9 16.27 5.18 -6.29
C TYR A 9 15.56 5.91 -5.15
N ARG A 10 14.47 6.64 -5.46
CA ARG A 10 13.52 7.07 -4.42
C ARG A 10 13.21 5.84 -3.59
N PRO A 11 13.43 5.86 -2.27
CA PRO A 11 13.34 4.66 -1.48
C PRO A 11 11.90 4.14 -1.60
N LEU A 12 11.76 2.84 -1.89
CA LEU A 12 10.48 2.17 -2.16
C LEU A 12 9.43 2.49 -1.08
N ASN A 13 9.89 2.74 0.15
CA ASN A 13 9.10 3.22 1.27
C ASN A 13 8.28 4.49 0.93
N MET A 14 8.86 5.52 0.30
CA MET A 14 8.14 6.78 0.03
C MET A 14 7.04 6.61 -1.01
N LYS A 15 7.25 5.75 -2.02
CA LYS A 15 6.19 5.44 -2.99
C LYS A 15 5.05 4.69 -2.32
N LEU A 16 5.37 3.73 -1.45
CA LEU A 16 4.38 3.00 -0.66
C LEU A 16 3.63 3.91 0.34
N VAL A 17 4.31 4.87 0.99
CA VAL A 17 3.64 5.90 1.82
C VAL A 17 2.62 6.64 0.99
N LEU A 18 3.01 7.14 -0.18
CA LEU A 18 2.16 7.99 -0.99
C LEU A 18 0.93 7.23 -1.50
N ILE A 19 1.12 5.99 -1.95
CA ILE A 19 0.01 5.12 -2.37
C ILE A 19 -0.91 4.81 -1.19
N PHE A 20 -0.37 4.45 -0.02
CA PHE A 20 -1.16 4.14 1.18
C PHE A 20 -1.93 5.37 1.68
N MET A 21 -1.29 6.54 1.71
CA MET A 21 -1.93 7.79 2.12
C MET A 21 -3.05 8.17 1.14
N ILE A 22 -2.83 8.06 -0.17
CA ILE A 22 -3.87 8.36 -1.16
C ILE A 22 -5.03 7.37 -1.06
N SER A 23 -4.74 6.06 -0.94
CA SER A 23 -5.78 5.03 -0.92
C SER A 23 -6.61 5.03 0.37
N THR A 24 -6.06 5.53 1.49
CA THR A 24 -6.78 5.60 2.77
C THR A 24 -7.40 6.98 3.02
N LEU A 25 -6.69 8.07 2.75
CA LEU A 25 -7.13 9.42 3.08
C LEU A 25 -8.18 9.96 2.11
N LEU A 26 -8.07 9.62 0.82
CA LEU A 26 -9.00 10.16 -0.18
C LEU A 26 -10.42 9.60 0.00
N PRO A 27 -10.64 8.29 0.19
CA PRO A 27 -11.97 7.75 0.51
C PRO A 27 -12.48 8.26 1.86
N LEU A 28 -11.61 8.40 2.86
CA LEU A 28 -12.00 8.88 4.18
C LEU A 28 -12.46 10.35 4.14
N LEU A 29 -11.72 11.21 3.43
CA LEU A 29 -12.09 12.61 3.25
C LEU A 29 -13.40 12.72 2.48
N LEU A 30 -13.55 11.94 1.41
CA LEU A 30 -14.77 11.91 0.60
C LEU A 30 -15.98 11.46 1.41
N THR A 31 -15.86 10.37 2.17
CA THR A 31 -16.95 9.85 3.02
C THR A 31 -17.31 10.82 4.13
N THR A 32 -16.32 11.42 4.81
CA THR A 32 -16.55 12.44 5.84
C THR A 32 -17.28 13.65 5.25
N TYR A 33 -16.87 14.12 4.08
CA TYR A 33 -17.53 15.22 3.37
C TYR A 33 -18.97 14.87 2.97
N ILE A 34 -19.19 13.69 2.38
CA ILE A 34 -20.53 13.23 1.97
C ILE A 34 -21.45 13.12 3.19
N VAL A 35 -21.00 12.48 4.28
CA VAL A 35 -21.80 12.33 5.51
C VAL A 35 -22.13 13.69 6.11
N ALA A 36 -21.16 14.60 6.22
CA ALA A 36 -21.41 15.95 6.73
C ALA A 36 -22.42 16.70 5.86
N ARG A 37 -22.28 16.63 4.52
CA ARG A 37 -23.22 17.26 3.57
C ARG A 37 -24.63 16.69 3.69
N VAL A 38 -24.77 15.37 3.68
CA VAL A 38 -26.07 14.69 3.83
C VAL A 38 -26.69 15.00 5.18
N PHE A 39 -25.91 15.03 6.26
CA PHE A 39 -26.40 15.36 7.60
C PHE A 39 -26.93 16.79 7.66
N ILE A 40 -26.18 17.77 7.15
CA ILE A 40 -26.60 19.18 7.13
C ILE A 40 -27.85 19.37 6.29
N GLU A 41 -27.87 18.82 5.07
CA GLU A 41 -29.02 18.93 4.17
C GLU A 41 -30.27 18.29 4.77
N ARG A 42 -30.14 17.09 5.34
CA ARG A 42 -31.24 16.37 5.97
C ARG A 42 -31.76 17.09 7.21
N ASN A 43 -30.86 17.52 8.08
CA ASN A 43 -31.24 18.23 9.30
C ASN A 43 -31.89 19.59 8.98
N SER A 44 -31.42 20.30 7.94
CA SER A 44 -32.05 21.55 7.47
C SER A 44 -33.47 21.31 6.93
N ASN A 45 -33.65 20.29 6.10
CA ASN A 45 -34.95 19.96 5.53
C ASN A 45 -35.94 19.46 6.60
N ASP A 46 -35.52 18.53 7.46
CA ASP A 46 -36.36 17.98 8.53
C ASP A 46 -36.78 19.08 9.52
N THR A 47 -35.86 20.00 9.86
CA THR A 47 -36.16 21.16 10.70
C THR A 47 -37.18 22.08 10.02
N GLY A 48 -37.01 22.39 8.73
CA GLY A 48 -37.96 23.21 7.97
C GLY A 48 -39.37 22.61 7.93
N ILE A 49 -39.49 21.31 7.65
CA ILE A 49 -40.79 20.60 7.65
C ILE A 49 -41.43 20.61 9.04
N LEU A 50 -40.66 20.38 10.11
CA LEU A 50 -41.16 20.43 11.48
C LEU A 50 -41.70 21.81 11.84
N ILE A 51 -40.99 22.88 11.48
CA ILE A 51 -41.41 24.26 11.70
C ILE A 51 -42.71 24.54 10.96
N ASP A 52 -42.80 24.18 9.67
CA ASP A 52 -44.00 24.40 8.87
C ASP A 52 -45.21 23.67 9.46
N ASN A 53 -45.06 22.41 9.86
CA ASN A 53 -46.13 21.62 10.49
C ASN A 53 -46.56 22.18 11.84
N THR A 54 -45.61 22.70 12.62
CA THR A 54 -45.91 23.36 13.89
C THR A 54 -46.70 24.65 13.62
N LEU A 55 -46.29 25.45 12.63
CA LEU A 55 -47.03 26.65 12.21
C LEU A 55 -48.42 26.34 11.65
N ILE A 56 -48.60 25.24 10.91
CA ILE A 56 -49.94 24.74 10.53
C ILE A 56 -50.79 24.59 11.79
N SER A 57 -50.29 23.85 12.75
CA SER A 57 -51.02 23.48 13.97
C SER A 57 -51.35 24.72 14.80
N LEU A 58 -50.40 25.63 14.98
CA LEU A 58 -50.62 26.90 15.70
C LEU A 58 -51.60 27.82 15.00
N SER A 59 -51.49 27.93 13.67
CA SER A 59 -52.44 28.70 12.86
C SER A 59 -53.85 28.14 13.01
N GLN A 60 -54.01 26.82 13.01
CA GLN A 60 -55.30 26.16 13.25
C GLN A 60 -55.81 26.37 14.67
N SER A 61 -54.96 26.22 15.69
CA SER A 61 -55.33 26.49 17.10
C SER A 61 -55.75 27.93 17.32
N LEU A 62 -55.03 28.89 16.73
CA LEU A 62 -55.37 30.31 16.81
C LEU A 62 -56.66 30.62 16.04
N SER A 63 -56.83 30.08 14.84
CA SER A 63 -58.07 30.20 14.08
C SER A 63 -59.26 29.64 14.86
N GLY A 64 -59.10 28.49 15.51
CA GLY A 64 -60.10 27.91 16.40
C GLY A 64 -60.45 28.83 17.57
N TYR A 65 -59.44 29.36 18.27
CA TYR A 65 -59.64 30.29 19.37
C TYR A 65 -60.36 31.58 18.95
N LEU A 66 -59.94 32.19 17.84
CA LEU A 66 -60.60 33.37 17.28
C LEU A 66 -62.03 33.07 16.86
N ASN A 67 -62.28 31.91 16.24
CA ASN A 67 -63.63 31.49 15.90
C ASN A 67 -64.53 31.29 17.12
N GLU A 68 -64.01 30.73 18.22
CA GLU A 68 -64.80 30.63 19.44
C GLU A 68 -65.13 32.01 20.04
N LEU A 69 -64.20 32.97 20.00
CA LEU A 69 -64.45 34.36 20.43
C LEU A 69 -65.49 35.04 19.52
N ASP A 70 -65.38 34.83 18.22
CA ASP A 70 -66.34 35.29 17.23
C ASP A 70 -67.76 34.77 17.54
N GLN A 71 -67.91 33.45 17.75
CA GLN A 71 -69.17 32.80 18.13
C GLN A 71 -69.72 33.31 19.47
N LEU A 72 -68.87 33.67 20.42
CA LEU A 72 -69.29 34.23 21.71
C LEU A 72 -70.09 35.53 21.52
N THR A 73 -69.73 36.35 20.54
CA THR A 73 -70.47 37.58 20.24
C THR A 73 -71.83 37.36 19.58
N LEU A 74 -72.13 36.12 19.14
CA LEU A 74 -73.42 35.73 18.59
C LEU A 74 -74.43 35.27 19.65
N ILE A 75 -74.00 35.08 20.90
CA ILE A 75 -74.86 34.58 21.99
C ILE A 75 -76.18 35.35 22.16
N PRO A 76 -76.23 36.70 22.04
CA PRO A 76 -77.48 37.43 22.09
C PRO A 76 -78.54 36.94 21.10
N TYR A 77 -78.14 36.42 19.93
CA TYR A 77 -79.06 35.93 18.91
C TYR A 77 -79.65 34.54 19.19
N TYR A 78 -79.08 33.77 20.14
CA TYR A 78 -79.64 32.47 20.53
C TYR A 78 -80.82 32.58 21.49
N ASN A 79 -81.10 33.78 21.99
CA ASN A 79 -82.20 34.03 22.92
C ASN A 79 -82.96 35.30 22.54
N ASP A 80 -84.19 35.15 22.04
CA ASP A 80 -85.05 36.26 21.63
C ASP A 80 -85.36 37.23 22.78
N ASP A 81 -85.42 36.75 24.03
CA ASP A 81 -85.61 37.60 25.21
C ASP A 81 -84.39 38.49 25.44
N PHE A 82 -83.17 38.01 25.12
CA PHE A 82 -81.95 38.81 25.20
C PHE A 82 -81.99 39.98 24.22
N ILE A 83 -82.33 39.73 22.95
CA ILE A 83 -82.47 40.79 21.94
C ILE A 83 -83.59 41.77 22.32
N SER A 84 -84.73 41.25 22.79
CA SER A 84 -85.86 42.08 23.20
C SER A 84 -85.51 42.98 24.40
N ALA A 85 -84.79 42.44 25.38
CA ALA A 85 -84.25 43.20 26.50
C ALA A 85 -83.31 44.33 26.03
N LEU A 86 -82.39 44.05 25.10
CA LEU A 86 -81.50 45.07 24.56
C LEU A 86 -82.26 46.19 23.84
N LYS A 87 -83.29 45.86 23.06
CA LYS A 87 -84.14 46.87 22.39
C LYS A 87 -84.86 47.76 23.38
N VAL A 88 -85.41 47.15 24.44
CA VAL A 88 -86.07 47.88 25.52
C VAL A 88 -85.08 48.82 26.22
N MET A 89 -83.92 48.29 26.63
CA MET A 89 -82.87 49.04 27.31
C MET A 89 -82.29 50.18 26.47
N ALA A 90 -82.23 50.02 25.15
CA ALA A 90 -81.80 51.06 24.22
C ALA A 90 -82.86 52.15 23.98
N SER A 91 -84.11 51.94 24.42
CA SER A 91 -85.22 52.89 24.21
C SER A 91 -85.53 53.73 25.45
N ASP A 92 -86.15 54.89 25.25
CA ASP A 92 -86.65 55.75 26.34
C ASP A 92 -87.73 55.07 27.22
N SER A 93 -88.27 53.93 26.77
CA SER A 93 -89.24 53.15 27.57
C SER A 93 -88.61 52.55 28.82
N TYR A 94 -87.30 52.29 28.81
CA TYR A 94 -86.59 51.68 29.95
C TYR A 94 -86.62 52.57 31.20
N GLU A 95 -86.48 53.88 31.04
CA GLU A 95 -86.50 54.84 32.16
C GLU A 95 -87.86 54.89 32.88
N ASN A 96 -88.93 54.51 32.18
CA ASN A 96 -90.31 54.51 32.69
C ASN A 96 -90.76 53.13 33.22
N MET A 97 -89.89 52.12 33.24
CA MET A 97 -90.24 50.77 33.69
C MET A 97 -90.33 50.66 35.22
N SER A 98 -91.18 49.75 35.69
CA SER A 98 -91.23 49.42 37.12
C SER A 98 -89.90 48.79 37.58
N ARG A 99 -89.54 49.01 38.85
CA ARG A 99 -88.34 48.41 39.46
C ARG A 99 -88.28 46.88 39.29
N TYR A 100 -89.43 46.21 39.30
CA TYR A 100 -89.53 44.77 39.08
C TYR A 100 -89.15 44.36 37.64
N GLN A 101 -89.65 45.09 36.63
CA GLN A 101 -89.31 44.83 35.23
C GLN A 101 -87.82 45.05 34.98
N VAL A 102 -87.25 46.14 35.50
CA VAL A 102 -85.80 46.42 35.42
C VAL A 102 -84.99 45.29 36.06
N LEU A 103 -85.39 44.84 37.25
CA LEU A 103 -84.72 43.74 37.96
C LEU A 103 -84.82 42.41 37.19
N SER A 104 -85.97 42.13 36.58
CA SER A 104 -86.16 40.91 35.77
C SER A 104 -85.25 40.89 34.54
N ILE A 105 -85.18 42.01 33.80
CA ILE A 105 -84.31 42.13 32.63
C ILE A 105 -82.84 42.00 33.02
N THR A 106 -82.42 42.73 34.06
CA THR A 106 -81.02 42.71 34.52
C THR A 106 -80.60 41.33 35.02
N ASN A 107 -81.43 40.63 35.81
CA ASN A 107 -81.12 39.26 36.26
C ASN A 107 -81.04 38.27 35.10
N MET A 108 -81.88 38.42 34.07
CA MET A 108 -81.83 37.59 32.87
C MET A 108 -80.50 37.81 32.13
N LEU A 109 -80.17 39.05 31.78
CA LEU A 109 -78.90 39.38 31.10
C LEU A 109 -77.68 38.95 31.92
N ASP A 110 -77.71 39.17 33.24
CA ASP A 110 -76.64 38.75 34.16
C ASP A 110 -76.48 37.23 34.17
N SER A 111 -77.57 36.44 34.24
CA SER A 111 -77.46 34.98 34.20
C SER A 111 -76.84 34.47 32.88
N GLN A 112 -77.18 35.09 31.75
CA GLN A 112 -76.65 34.74 30.43
C GLN A 112 -75.17 35.12 30.30
N LEU A 113 -74.78 36.36 30.64
CA LEU A 113 -73.37 36.77 30.56
C LEU A 113 -72.48 36.11 31.62
N ARG A 114 -73.02 35.77 32.80
CA ARG A 114 -72.30 34.94 33.78
C ARG A 114 -72.06 33.53 33.28
N PHE A 115 -73.00 32.94 32.53
CA PHE A 115 -72.77 31.63 31.91
C PHE A 115 -71.57 31.66 30.95
N VAL A 116 -71.48 32.69 30.12
CA VAL A 116 -70.33 32.90 29.22
C VAL A 116 -69.02 32.99 30.00
N ARG A 117 -68.96 33.89 30.99
CA ARG A 117 -67.77 34.09 31.82
C ARG A 117 -67.38 32.84 32.61
N ASN A 118 -68.35 32.08 33.12
CA ASN A 118 -68.08 30.87 33.90
C ASN A 118 -67.61 29.70 33.02
N THR A 119 -68.06 29.65 31.77
CA THR A 119 -67.63 28.64 30.79
C THR A 119 -66.26 28.98 30.20
N ARG A 120 -65.93 30.28 30.10
CA ARG A 120 -64.71 30.82 29.50
C ARG A 120 -63.94 31.70 30.49
N LYS A 121 -63.04 31.09 31.26
CA LYS A 121 -62.23 31.78 32.29
C LYS A 121 -61.24 32.81 31.74
N ASP A 122 -60.98 32.75 30.45
CA ASP A 122 -60.18 33.70 29.69
C ASP A 122 -60.91 35.02 29.40
N ILE A 123 -62.24 35.02 29.43
CA ILE A 123 -63.05 36.22 29.23
C ILE A 123 -63.10 36.98 30.56
N MET A 124 -62.51 38.17 30.56
CA MET A 124 -62.43 39.06 31.72
C MET A 124 -63.73 39.85 31.89
N SER A 125 -64.34 40.26 30.77
CA SER A 125 -65.58 41.02 30.78
C SER A 125 -66.30 40.99 29.45
N THR A 126 -67.56 41.36 29.51
CA THR A 126 -68.41 41.61 28.36
C THR A 126 -69.18 42.89 28.62
N LEU A 127 -69.16 43.83 27.69
CA LEU A 127 -69.85 45.11 27.77
C LEU A 127 -70.77 45.26 26.55
N ILE A 128 -71.97 45.78 26.78
CA ILE A 128 -72.95 46.07 25.73
C ILE A 128 -73.26 47.56 25.78
N VAL A 129 -73.09 48.24 24.65
CA VAL A 129 -73.25 49.69 24.51
C VAL A 129 -74.23 50.00 23.39
N SER A 130 -75.12 50.97 23.59
CA SER A 130 -75.97 51.52 22.54
C SER A 130 -75.98 53.03 22.63
N ASP A 131 -75.80 53.73 21.50
CA ASP A 131 -75.82 55.20 21.41
C ASP A 131 -75.04 55.90 22.53
N ASN A 132 -73.79 55.47 22.72
CA ASN A 132 -72.86 55.99 23.73
C ASN A 132 -73.26 55.72 25.20
N LYS A 133 -74.27 54.89 25.45
CA LYS A 133 -74.73 54.49 26.79
C LYS A 133 -74.40 53.00 27.05
N PRO A 134 -73.80 52.66 28.19
CA PRO A 134 -73.63 51.26 28.59
C PRO A 134 -75.01 50.68 28.97
N LEU A 135 -75.48 49.67 28.24
CA LEU A 135 -76.76 49.00 28.52
C LEU A 135 -76.62 47.95 29.61
N PHE A 136 -75.56 47.14 29.52
CA PHE A 136 -75.30 46.06 30.46
C PHE A 136 -73.83 45.62 30.39
N TYR A 137 -73.29 45.12 31.49
CA TYR A 137 -71.93 44.57 31.52
C TYR A 137 -71.81 43.40 32.50
N SER A 138 -70.83 42.55 32.26
CA SER A 138 -70.40 41.47 33.15
C SER A 138 -68.89 41.52 33.24
N THR A 139 -68.34 41.45 34.45
CA THR A 139 -66.91 41.59 34.71
C THR A 139 -66.47 40.58 35.75
N ASN A 140 -65.23 40.10 35.66
CA ASN A 140 -64.64 39.15 36.60
C ASN A 140 -64.44 39.72 38.03
N ASN A 141 -64.39 41.05 38.16
CA ASN A 141 -64.29 41.75 39.43
C ASN A 141 -65.62 42.44 39.75
N PRO A 142 -66.41 41.96 40.72
CA PRO A 142 -67.70 42.56 41.08
C PRO A 142 -67.64 44.03 41.52
N LEU A 143 -66.44 44.55 41.83
CA LEU A 143 -66.22 45.94 42.21
C LEU A 143 -65.96 46.87 41.02
N ASN A 144 -65.83 46.33 39.80
CA ASN A 144 -65.70 47.13 38.59
C ASN A 144 -67.06 47.70 38.20
N ASP A 145 -67.08 49.01 37.95
CA ASP A 145 -68.20 49.72 37.34
C ASP A 145 -67.72 50.49 36.12
N VAL A 146 -68.64 50.84 35.23
CA VAL A 146 -68.33 51.60 34.01
C VAL A 146 -67.76 52.97 34.38
N THR A 147 -66.71 53.39 33.69
CA THR A 147 -66.10 54.71 33.89
C THR A 147 -67.15 55.81 33.62
N PRO A 148 -67.42 56.72 34.58
CA PRO A 148 -68.39 57.79 34.38
C PRO A 148 -68.00 58.71 33.22
N ASN A 149 -68.98 59.14 32.42
CA ASN A 149 -68.81 60.02 31.26
C ASN A 149 -67.80 59.50 30.21
N TYR A 150 -67.72 58.17 30.05
CA TYR A 150 -66.87 57.57 29.02
C TYR A 150 -67.51 57.68 27.63
N GLU A 151 -66.79 58.25 26.67
CA GLU A 151 -67.23 58.48 25.29
C GLU A 151 -67.00 57.23 24.42
N PHE A 152 -67.86 56.22 24.55
CA PHE A 152 -67.82 54.98 23.76
C PHE A 152 -67.83 55.21 22.25
N ALA A 153 -68.65 56.14 21.76
CA ALA A 153 -68.80 56.42 20.33
C ALA A 153 -67.52 56.95 19.66
N GLU A 154 -66.58 57.48 20.44
CA GLU A 154 -65.29 57.98 19.96
C GLU A 154 -64.21 56.91 19.90
N THR A 155 -64.41 55.77 20.56
CA THR A 155 -63.43 54.69 20.61
C THR A 155 -63.26 53.98 19.27
N ASP A 156 -62.03 53.55 18.99
CA ASP A 156 -61.70 52.82 17.76
C ASP A 156 -62.49 51.52 17.64
N TRP A 157 -62.67 50.78 18.74
CA TRP A 157 -63.39 49.51 18.72
C TRP A 157 -64.87 49.67 18.40
N TYR A 158 -65.52 50.71 18.93
CA TYR A 158 -66.95 50.95 18.68
C TYR A 158 -67.17 51.35 17.22
N ARG A 159 -66.34 52.27 16.70
CA ARG A 159 -66.38 52.68 15.29
C ARG A 159 -66.12 51.52 14.34
N LYS A 160 -65.09 50.70 14.60
CA LYS A 160 -64.78 49.51 13.81
C LYS A 160 -65.94 48.51 13.82
N ALA A 161 -66.56 48.25 14.98
CA ALA A 161 -67.69 47.33 15.08
C ALA A 161 -68.94 47.81 14.32
N ILE A 162 -69.26 49.11 14.38
CA ILE A 162 -70.38 49.72 13.64
C ILE A 162 -70.12 49.66 12.12
N GLN A 163 -68.89 49.98 11.68
CA GLN A 163 -68.49 49.94 10.27
C GLN A 163 -68.52 48.52 9.70
N ALA A 164 -68.05 47.54 10.47
CA ALA A 164 -68.09 46.12 10.11
C ALA A 164 -69.50 45.58 10.00
N SER A 165 -70.52 46.37 10.40
CA SER A 165 -71.93 46.12 10.20
C SER A 165 -72.20 44.64 10.49
N GLY A 166 -72.06 44.29 11.77
CA GLY A 166 -72.36 43.01 12.44
C GLY A 166 -71.52 41.78 12.09
N ASP A 167 -70.48 41.92 11.29
CA ASP A 167 -69.35 40.99 11.34
C ASP A 167 -68.53 41.24 12.63
N ALA A 168 -67.84 40.22 13.13
CA ALA A 168 -66.98 40.37 14.29
C ALA A 168 -65.68 41.08 13.91
N VAL A 169 -65.25 41.99 14.77
CA VAL A 169 -63.98 42.69 14.64
C VAL A 169 -63.11 42.40 15.84
N PHE A 170 -61.88 41.97 15.59
CA PHE A 170 -60.89 41.80 16.63
C PHE A 170 -60.14 43.12 16.85
N ILE A 171 -60.00 43.47 18.11
CA ILE A 171 -59.34 44.67 18.58
C ILE A 171 -58.02 44.24 19.18
N ASN A 172 -56.93 44.80 18.65
CA ASN A 172 -55.57 44.58 19.15
C ASN A 172 -55.48 44.87 20.66
N PRO A 173 -54.44 44.37 21.34
CA PRO A 173 -54.28 44.60 22.77
C PRO A 173 -54.39 46.08 23.11
N HIS A 174 -55.38 46.39 23.95
CA HIS A 174 -55.66 47.76 24.39
C HIS A 174 -55.92 47.78 25.89
N LYS A 175 -55.90 48.99 26.45
CA LYS A 175 -56.24 49.19 27.85
C LYS A 175 -57.75 49.16 28.01
N GLN A 176 -58.20 48.48 29.06
CA GLN A 176 -59.59 48.48 29.45
C GLN A 176 -59.91 49.72 30.31
N ASP A 177 -60.03 50.88 29.67
CA ASP A 177 -60.20 52.21 30.28
C ASP A 177 -61.67 52.59 30.55
N TYR A 178 -62.62 51.83 30.00
CA TYR A 178 -64.05 52.01 30.22
C TYR A 178 -64.58 51.35 31.52
N PHE A 179 -63.71 50.78 32.36
CA PHE A 179 -64.06 50.36 33.72
C PHE A 179 -63.15 51.03 34.76
N THR A 180 -63.73 51.37 35.92
CA THR A 180 -63.11 52.22 36.96
C THR A 180 -61.93 51.61 37.73
N ARG A 181 -61.83 50.28 37.81
CA ARG A 181 -60.84 49.57 38.67
C ARG A 181 -60.08 48.48 37.93
N THR A 182 -59.68 48.77 36.70
CA THR A 182 -58.85 47.86 35.91
C THR A 182 -57.38 48.01 36.31
N LYS A 183 -56.68 46.89 36.48
CA LYS A 183 -55.27 46.86 36.93
C LYS A 183 -54.29 47.22 35.81
N ASN A 184 -54.60 48.21 34.97
CA ASN A 184 -53.77 48.55 33.80
C ASN A 184 -53.46 47.31 32.92
N GLU A 185 -54.37 46.32 32.93
CA GLU A 185 -54.21 45.06 32.23
C GLU A 185 -54.58 45.27 30.75
N SER A 186 -53.70 44.83 29.85
CA SER A 186 -53.97 44.86 28.42
C SER A 186 -54.88 43.68 28.06
N VAL A 187 -56.02 43.99 27.44
CA VAL A 187 -57.00 43.00 26.98
C VAL A 187 -56.99 42.90 25.47
N PHE A 188 -57.28 41.71 24.97
CA PHE A 188 -57.55 41.45 23.57
C PHE A 188 -59.05 41.25 23.40
N SER A 189 -59.71 41.97 22.49
CA SER A 189 -61.18 41.97 22.50
C SER A 189 -61.78 41.66 21.14
N VAL A 190 -62.98 41.11 21.16
CA VAL A 190 -63.83 40.92 19.99
C VAL A 190 -65.06 41.79 20.15
N ALA A 191 -65.37 42.60 19.14
CA ALA A 191 -66.50 43.50 19.13
C ALA A 191 -67.42 43.18 17.94
N ARG A 192 -68.73 43.27 18.15
CA ARG A 192 -69.73 43.02 17.10
C ARG A 192 -70.93 43.94 17.28
N THR A 193 -71.45 44.47 16.18
CA THR A 193 -72.74 45.15 16.20
C THR A 193 -73.88 44.14 16.21
N ILE A 194 -74.66 44.14 17.28
CA ILE A 194 -75.93 43.42 17.40
C ILE A 194 -77.01 44.20 16.64
N ARG A 195 -77.71 43.51 15.75
CA ARG A 195 -78.70 44.08 14.84
C ARG A 195 -80.01 43.34 14.95
N GLU A 196 -81.08 44.04 14.61
CA GLU A 196 -82.39 43.42 14.46
C GLU A 196 -82.45 42.59 13.18
N ILE A 197 -82.96 41.36 13.30
CA ILE A 197 -83.25 40.49 12.15
C ILE A 197 -84.78 40.52 11.95
N PRO A 198 -85.29 40.84 10.73
CA PRO A 198 -84.59 40.97 9.46
C PRO A 198 -84.19 42.41 9.05
N SER A 199 -84.55 43.45 9.82
CA SER A 199 -84.41 44.86 9.41
C SER A 199 -82.95 45.36 9.26
N LYS A 200 -81.98 44.59 9.80
CA LYS A 200 -80.54 44.91 9.89
C LYS A 200 -80.23 46.22 10.62
N ARG A 201 -81.17 46.79 11.37
CA ARG A 201 -80.95 48.01 12.16
C ARG A 201 -80.02 47.70 13.35
N PRO A 202 -79.00 48.53 13.63
CA PRO A 202 -78.16 48.38 14.81
C PRO A 202 -78.98 48.61 16.09
N ILE A 203 -78.82 47.70 17.05
CA ILE A 203 -79.43 47.77 18.38
C ILE A 203 -78.38 48.22 19.39
N SER A 204 -77.22 47.55 19.38
CA SER A 204 -76.12 47.80 20.31
C SER A 204 -74.83 47.18 19.76
N VAL A 205 -73.70 47.51 20.37
CA VAL A 205 -72.41 46.85 20.16
C VAL A 205 -72.09 46.02 21.40
N ILE A 206 -71.76 44.75 21.19
CA ILE A 206 -71.17 43.89 22.22
C ILE A 206 -69.66 43.88 22.05
N ILE A 207 -68.92 44.03 23.14
CA ILE A 207 -67.48 43.79 23.21
C ILE A 207 -67.19 42.77 24.31
N ALA A 208 -66.37 41.77 23.99
CA ALA A 208 -65.89 40.78 24.95
C ALA A 208 -64.37 40.86 25.06
N ASP A 209 -63.89 41.08 26.29
CA ASP A 209 -62.47 41.23 26.59
C ASP A 209 -61.89 39.90 27.04
N ALA A 210 -60.94 39.40 26.27
CA ALA A 210 -60.15 38.23 26.61
C ALA A 210 -58.79 38.65 27.19
N ASN A 211 -58.30 37.84 28.12
CA ASN A 211 -56.98 38.04 28.70
C ASN A 211 -55.88 37.72 27.68
N THR A 212 -54.93 38.65 27.50
CA THR A 212 -53.77 38.48 26.61
C THR A 212 -52.86 37.32 27.00
N VAL A 213 -52.91 36.86 28.26
CA VAL A 213 -52.18 35.69 28.77
C VAL A 213 -52.54 34.39 28.04
N VAL A 214 -53.73 34.28 27.42
CA VAL A 214 -54.08 33.08 26.63
C VAL A 214 -53.14 32.90 25.44
N LEU A 215 -52.84 34.00 24.73
CA LEU A 215 -51.88 33.97 23.62
C LEU A 215 -50.49 33.58 24.14
N GLN A 216 -50.08 34.12 25.28
CA GLN A 216 -48.82 33.73 25.92
C GLN A 216 -48.75 32.23 26.21
N LYS A 217 -49.80 31.66 26.82
CA LYS A 217 -49.89 30.22 27.13
C LYS A 217 -49.91 29.35 25.87
N MET A 218 -50.51 29.82 24.78
CA MET A 218 -50.53 29.10 23.50
C MET A 218 -49.13 28.96 22.91
N PHE A 219 -48.26 29.95 23.12
CA PHE A 219 -46.95 30.03 22.48
C PHE A 219 -45.75 29.69 23.40
N GLN A 220 -45.91 29.67 24.72
CA GLN A 220 -44.81 29.51 25.68
C GLN A 220 -44.14 28.12 25.63
N ASP A 221 -44.90 27.06 25.36
CA ASP A 221 -44.44 25.66 25.48
C ASP A 221 -43.87 25.13 24.15
N ILE A 222 -43.69 26.01 23.17
CA ILE A 222 -43.24 25.64 21.83
C ILE A 222 -41.72 25.72 21.77
N ASP A 223 -41.09 24.56 21.59
CA ASP A 223 -39.64 24.47 21.42
C ASP A 223 -39.25 24.11 19.99
N PHE A 224 -38.80 25.11 19.24
CA PHE A 224 -38.23 24.92 17.90
C PHE A 224 -36.79 24.39 17.93
N HIS A 225 -36.24 24.07 19.11
CA HIS A 225 -34.84 23.63 19.34
C HIS A 225 -33.79 24.63 18.86
N VAL A 226 -34.23 25.86 18.59
CA VAL A 226 -33.45 27.05 18.28
C VAL A 226 -34.16 28.24 18.94
N PRO A 227 -33.42 29.24 19.45
CA PRO A 227 -34.03 30.47 19.94
C PRO A 227 -34.93 31.09 18.87
N SER A 228 -36.17 31.41 19.24
CA SER A 228 -37.19 31.84 18.30
C SER A 228 -38.07 32.95 18.86
N HIS A 229 -38.34 33.96 18.04
CA HIS A 229 -39.37 34.95 18.32
C HIS A 229 -40.66 34.59 17.59
N ILE A 230 -41.76 34.52 18.32
CA ILE A 230 -43.09 34.28 17.78
C ILE A 230 -43.82 35.61 17.84
N VAL A 231 -44.24 36.09 16.67
CA VAL A 231 -44.93 37.36 16.50
C VAL A 231 -46.25 37.10 15.79
N LEU A 232 -47.31 37.70 16.30
CA LEU A 232 -48.63 37.68 15.72
C LEU A 232 -48.99 39.08 15.25
N LEU A 233 -49.37 39.18 13.99
CA LEU A 233 -49.77 40.42 13.34
C LEU A 233 -51.23 40.36 12.91
N ASP A 234 -51.94 41.47 13.01
CA ASP A 234 -53.30 41.61 12.48
C ASP A 234 -53.30 41.77 10.94
N GLN A 235 -54.48 41.98 10.35
CA GLN A 235 -54.65 42.19 8.90
C GLN A 235 -53.96 43.46 8.38
N GLU A 236 -53.77 44.46 9.25
CA GLU A 236 -53.11 45.74 8.97
C GLU A 236 -51.60 45.67 9.28
N ARG A 237 -51.09 44.49 9.69
CA ARG A 237 -49.72 44.22 10.13
C ARG A 237 -49.29 44.93 11.42
N ASN A 238 -50.23 45.25 12.29
CA ASN A 238 -49.94 45.73 13.64
C ASN A 238 -49.61 44.55 14.57
N PHE A 239 -48.76 44.78 15.56
CA PHE A 239 -48.39 43.77 16.56
C PHE A 239 -49.57 43.46 17.49
N VAL A 240 -50.02 42.21 17.47
CA VAL A 240 -51.04 41.66 18.38
C VAL A 240 -50.39 40.95 19.55
N TYR A 241 -49.31 40.20 19.30
CA TYR A 241 -48.58 39.50 20.34
C TYR A 241 -47.12 39.30 19.91
N ALA A 242 -46.21 39.35 20.86
CA ALA A 242 -44.83 38.92 20.69
C ALA A 242 -44.37 38.22 21.97
N ASN A 243 -43.74 37.05 21.84
CA ASN A 243 -43.23 36.32 23.01
C ASN A 243 -42.02 36.99 23.66
N HIS A 244 -41.29 37.82 22.92
CA HIS A 244 -40.18 38.65 23.36
C HIS A 244 -40.28 40.02 22.66
N GLU A 245 -39.56 41.01 23.16
CA GLU A 245 -39.41 42.28 22.45
C GLU A 245 -38.70 42.05 21.11
N VAL A 246 -39.31 42.50 20.01
CA VAL A 246 -38.76 42.35 18.66
C VAL A 246 -38.53 43.72 18.04
N SER A 247 -37.36 43.92 17.44
CA SER A 247 -36.98 45.16 16.77
C SER A 247 -37.95 45.45 15.61
N PRO A 248 -38.60 46.64 15.57
CA PRO A 248 -39.48 47.02 14.47
C PRO A 248 -38.79 47.08 13.10
N VAL A 249 -37.45 47.12 13.07
CA VAL A 249 -36.63 47.09 11.85
C VAL A 249 -36.81 45.78 11.09
N LEU A 250 -37.02 44.67 11.80
CA LEU A 250 -37.20 43.34 11.22
C LEU A 250 -38.47 43.19 10.35
N PHE A 251 -39.41 44.12 10.47
CA PHE A 251 -40.68 44.11 9.74
C PHE A 251 -40.81 45.29 8.75
N ARG A 252 -39.73 46.04 8.52
CA ARG A 252 -39.70 47.21 7.61
C ARG A 252 -38.51 47.14 6.63
N PRO A 253 -38.66 46.61 5.41
CA PRO A 253 -39.89 46.07 4.79
C PRO A 253 -40.32 44.73 5.39
N MET A 254 -41.58 44.34 5.15
CA MET A 254 -42.12 43.06 5.63
C MET A 254 -41.32 41.90 5.01
N PRO A 255 -40.72 41.01 5.82
CA PRO A 255 -39.85 39.97 5.30
C PRO A 255 -40.60 38.94 4.47
N GLU A 256 -39.91 38.41 3.46
CA GLU A 256 -40.43 37.33 2.63
C GLU A 256 -40.45 36.01 3.41
N ASN A 257 -41.33 35.10 3.02
CA ASN A 257 -41.35 33.78 3.64
C ASN A 257 -40.07 33.02 3.28
N HIS A 258 -39.43 32.37 4.25
CA HIS A 258 -38.15 31.68 4.11
C HIS A 258 -36.95 32.59 3.77
N SER A 259 -37.05 33.91 4.01
CA SER A 259 -35.90 34.81 3.87
C SER A 259 -35.10 34.94 5.16
N ILE A 260 -33.82 35.31 5.04
CA ILE A 260 -32.99 35.67 6.19
C ILE A 260 -33.04 37.18 6.36
N VAL A 261 -33.32 37.62 7.59
CA VAL A 261 -33.28 39.03 8.01
C VAL A 261 -32.21 39.26 9.04
N HIS A 262 -31.66 40.47 9.07
CA HIS A 262 -30.58 40.85 9.98
C HIS A 262 -31.05 41.94 10.94
N ASP A 263 -30.73 41.77 12.22
CA ASP A 263 -30.91 42.75 13.29
C ASP A 263 -29.58 42.89 14.03
N GLY A 264 -28.78 43.89 13.66
CA GLY A 264 -27.40 44.02 14.10
C GLY A 264 -26.55 42.81 13.72
N ASP A 265 -25.94 42.16 14.72
CA ASP A 265 -25.12 40.96 14.55
C ASP A 265 -25.95 39.65 14.52
N SER A 266 -27.26 39.74 14.74
CA SER A 266 -28.14 38.57 14.76
C SER A 266 -28.86 38.41 13.42
N SER A 267 -28.87 37.19 12.92
CA SER A 267 -29.58 36.82 11.69
C SER A 267 -30.73 35.89 12.05
N TYR A 268 -31.90 36.10 11.47
CA TYR A 268 -33.09 35.30 11.70
C TYR A 268 -33.65 34.75 10.39
N LEU A 269 -33.99 33.46 10.37
CA LEU A 269 -34.80 32.86 9.31
C LEU A 269 -36.28 33.16 9.59
N VAL A 270 -36.96 33.76 8.62
CA VAL A 270 -38.37 34.13 8.74
C VAL A 270 -39.25 33.03 8.17
N VAL A 271 -40.18 32.53 8.98
CA VAL A 271 -41.24 31.64 8.53
C VAL A 271 -42.59 32.25 8.90
N ARG A 272 -43.43 32.50 7.90
CA ARG A 272 -44.73 33.16 8.08
C ARG A 272 -45.89 32.31 7.59
N ARG A 273 -47.02 32.43 8.27
CA ARG A 273 -48.26 31.76 7.89
C ARG A 273 -49.48 32.63 8.18
N THR A 274 -50.35 32.77 7.18
CA THR A 274 -51.63 33.46 7.35
C THR A 274 -52.65 32.55 8.05
N VAL A 275 -53.38 33.12 9.00
CA VAL A 275 -54.40 32.47 9.83
C VAL A 275 -55.77 32.78 9.21
N ALA A 276 -56.23 31.88 8.35
CA ALA A 276 -57.55 31.99 7.73
C ALA A 276 -58.68 31.60 8.71
N PRO A 277 -59.89 32.21 8.62
CA PRO A 277 -60.29 33.27 7.67
C PRO A 277 -59.95 34.69 8.13
N TYR A 278 -59.37 34.87 9.33
CA TYR A 278 -59.16 36.16 9.97
C TYR A 278 -58.00 36.99 9.40
N ASN A 279 -57.26 36.48 8.40
CA ASN A 279 -56.15 37.16 7.71
C ASN A 279 -55.07 37.72 8.65
N TRP A 280 -54.91 37.16 9.84
CA TRP A 280 -53.79 37.45 10.73
C TRP A 280 -52.54 36.74 10.24
N GLU A 281 -51.36 37.28 10.51
CA GLU A 281 -50.08 36.67 10.14
C GLU A 281 -49.33 36.19 11.39
N LEU A 282 -49.11 34.88 11.46
CA LEU A 282 -48.19 34.28 12.42
C LEU A 282 -46.80 34.26 11.81
N VAL A 283 -45.86 34.97 12.42
CA VAL A 283 -44.47 35.09 11.98
C VAL A 283 -43.55 34.52 13.05
N VAL A 284 -42.69 33.59 12.67
CA VAL A 284 -41.67 33.02 13.53
C VAL A 284 -40.29 33.37 12.99
N LEU A 285 -39.49 33.99 13.83
CA LEU A 285 -38.11 34.40 13.55
C LEU A 285 -37.18 33.44 14.28
N LEU A 286 -36.47 32.59 13.54
CA LEU A 286 -35.59 31.56 14.09
C LEU A 286 -34.15 32.03 14.04
N SER A 287 -33.40 31.93 15.13
CA SER A 287 -31.99 32.35 15.15
C SER A 287 -31.15 31.54 14.15
N TYR A 288 -30.78 32.18 13.04
CA TYR A 288 -29.98 31.59 11.97
C TYR A 288 -28.52 31.41 12.40
N SER A 289 -27.99 32.31 13.21
CA SER A 289 -26.64 32.18 13.78
C SER A 289 -26.47 30.93 14.65
N HIS A 290 -27.51 30.53 15.39
CA HIS A 290 -27.51 29.26 16.13
C HIS A 290 -27.54 28.03 15.21
N LEU A 291 -28.24 28.10 14.07
CA LEU A 291 -28.21 27.04 13.06
C LEU A 291 -26.81 26.90 12.45
N GLU A 292 -26.12 28.00 12.17
CA GLU A 292 -24.73 27.99 11.68
C GLU A 292 -23.75 27.44 12.71
N GLN A 293 -23.89 27.77 13.99
CA GLN A 293 -23.03 27.22 15.05
C GLN A 293 -23.16 25.70 15.18
N LYS A 294 -24.38 25.14 15.06
CA LYS A 294 -24.58 23.68 15.02
C LYS A 294 -23.84 23.06 13.83
N THR A 295 -23.88 23.72 12.67
CA THR A 295 -23.13 23.30 11.47
C THR A 295 -21.62 23.33 11.70
N LEU A 296 -21.09 24.40 12.30
CA LEU A 296 -19.66 24.51 12.62
C LEU A 296 -19.21 23.41 13.58
N TRP A 297 -20.01 23.11 14.61
CA TRP A 297 -19.73 22.03 15.55
C TRP A 297 -19.61 20.67 14.85
N VAL A 298 -20.49 20.38 13.89
CA VAL A 298 -20.41 19.17 13.06
C VAL A 298 -19.09 19.13 12.28
N TYR A 299 -18.71 20.23 11.62
CA TYR A 299 -17.45 20.31 10.88
C TYR A 299 -16.21 20.12 11.78
N LEU A 300 -16.19 20.72 12.97
CA LEU A 300 -15.09 20.57 13.93
C LEU A 300 -14.95 19.12 14.42
N ASN A 301 -16.06 18.45 14.75
CA ASN A 301 -16.03 17.04 15.15
C ASN A 301 -15.62 16.12 13.99
N SER A 302 -16.10 16.39 12.77
CA SER A 302 -15.65 15.67 11.57
C SER A 302 -14.14 15.87 11.31
N ALA A 303 -13.62 17.08 11.50
CA ALA A 303 -12.19 17.36 11.38
C ALA A 303 -11.36 16.63 12.45
N LEU A 304 -11.84 16.62 13.70
CA LEU A 304 -11.20 15.87 14.79
C LEU A 304 -11.14 14.37 14.48
N LEU A 305 -12.25 13.78 14.04
CA LEU A 305 -12.31 12.37 13.63
C LEU A 305 -11.34 12.08 12.48
N TYR A 306 -11.26 12.97 11.49
CA TYR A 306 -10.32 12.85 10.39
C TYR A 306 -8.86 12.86 10.86
N ILE A 307 -8.51 13.76 11.80
CA ILE A 307 -7.17 13.81 12.41
C ILE A 307 -6.85 12.52 13.17
N ILE A 308 -7.80 11.98 13.95
CA ILE A 308 -7.62 10.72 14.66
C ILE A 308 -7.35 9.59 13.67
N CYS A 309 -8.15 9.48 12.60
CA CYS A 309 -7.93 8.48 11.57
C CYS A 309 -6.59 8.65 10.85
N LEU A 310 -6.13 9.89 10.62
CA LEU A 310 -4.80 10.20 10.09
C LEU A 310 -3.70 9.64 11.00
N VAL A 311 -3.79 9.87 12.30
CA VAL A 311 -2.82 9.37 13.29
C VAL A 311 -2.83 7.84 13.31
N VAL A 312 -4.01 7.22 13.33
CA VAL A 312 -4.14 5.75 13.30
C VAL A 312 -3.56 5.16 12.02
N ALA A 313 -3.87 5.75 10.86
CA ALA A 313 -3.33 5.33 9.57
C ALA A 313 -1.79 5.45 9.54
N PHE A 314 -1.24 6.53 10.11
CA PHE A 314 0.21 6.71 10.21
C PHE A 314 0.88 5.69 11.13
N LEU A 315 0.29 5.40 12.30
CA LEU A 315 0.80 4.37 13.22
C LEU A 315 0.74 2.98 12.60
N PHE A 316 -0.37 2.66 11.93
CA PHE A 316 -0.53 1.41 11.19
C PHE A 316 0.50 1.29 10.06
N TYR A 317 0.72 2.36 9.30
CA TYR A 317 1.77 2.43 8.28
C TYR A 317 3.15 2.18 8.89
N GLN A 318 3.49 2.79 10.03
CA GLN A 318 4.79 2.55 10.69
C GLN A 318 4.97 1.08 11.06
N GLY A 319 3.93 0.44 11.60
CA GLY A 319 3.97 -1.00 11.92
C GLY A 319 4.17 -1.87 10.68
N LEU A 320 3.37 -1.65 9.64
CA LEU A 320 3.45 -2.41 8.39
C LEU A 320 4.78 -2.19 7.66
N SER A 321 5.25 -0.94 7.61
CA SER A 321 6.52 -0.56 6.96
C SER A 321 7.72 -1.24 7.62
N ARG A 322 7.76 -1.30 8.96
CA ARG A 322 8.82 -2.03 9.68
C ARG A 322 8.78 -3.53 9.37
N LYS A 323 7.59 -4.13 9.36
CA LYS A 323 7.39 -5.57 9.12
C LYS A 323 7.77 -5.99 7.69
N VAL A 324 7.51 -5.15 6.69
CA VAL A 324 7.78 -5.45 5.27
C VAL A 324 9.17 -4.98 4.83
N MET A 325 9.56 -3.74 5.15
CA MET A 325 10.80 -3.14 4.64
C MET A 325 12.04 -3.55 5.45
N GLY A 326 11.86 -3.98 6.71
CA GLY A 326 12.95 -4.47 7.56
C GLY A 326 13.66 -5.69 6.94
N PRO A 327 12.95 -6.79 6.66
CA PRO A 327 13.53 -7.98 6.02
C PRO A 327 14.20 -7.68 4.68
N VAL A 328 13.57 -6.87 3.82
CA VAL A 328 14.14 -6.48 2.51
C VAL A 328 15.50 -5.79 2.66
N LYS A 329 15.66 -4.90 3.65
CA LYS A 329 16.94 -4.23 3.91
C LYS A 329 18.01 -5.21 4.36
N GLU A 330 17.68 -6.18 5.21
CA GLU A 330 18.64 -7.20 5.67
C GLU A 330 19.05 -8.17 4.54
N ILE A 331 18.13 -8.54 3.65
CA ILE A 331 18.45 -9.31 2.42
C ILE A 331 19.45 -8.53 1.56
N ILE A 332 19.15 -7.27 1.23
CA ILE A 332 20.03 -6.42 0.41
C ILE A 332 21.41 -6.25 1.06
N LYS A 333 21.45 -6.06 2.39
CA LYS A 333 22.68 -5.91 3.16
C LYS A 333 23.51 -7.19 3.14
N THR A 334 22.88 -8.35 3.28
CA THR A 334 23.54 -9.66 3.19
C THR A 334 24.11 -9.87 1.79
N MET A 335 23.32 -9.60 0.75
CA MET A 335 23.77 -9.71 -0.64
C MET A 335 24.99 -8.82 -0.93
N ARG A 336 24.99 -7.57 -0.46
CA ARG A 336 26.15 -6.67 -0.61
C ARG A 336 27.41 -7.17 0.09
N LYS A 337 27.30 -7.85 1.23
CA LYS A 337 28.47 -8.45 1.91
C LYS A 337 29.06 -9.58 1.07
N VAL A 338 28.20 -10.42 0.48
CA VAL A 338 28.62 -11.51 -0.41
C VAL A 338 29.29 -10.95 -1.67
N GLU A 339 28.74 -9.89 -2.27
CA GLU A 339 29.37 -9.17 -3.40
C GLU A 339 30.76 -8.62 -3.06
N GLN A 340 31.02 -8.30 -1.79
CA GLN A 340 32.31 -7.83 -1.29
C GLN A 340 33.27 -8.98 -0.92
N GLY A 341 32.88 -10.24 -1.14
CA GLY A 341 33.70 -11.43 -0.87
C GLY A 341 33.49 -12.08 0.50
N ASP A 342 32.58 -11.57 1.33
CA ASP A 342 32.22 -12.21 2.61
C ASP A 342 31.17 -13.30 2.40
N PHE A 343 31.64 -14.51 2.08
CA PHE A 343 30.80 -15.71 1.94
C PHE A 343 30.39 -16.34 3.28
N THR A 344 30.74 -15.72 4.41
CA THR A 344 30.26 -16.13 5.75
C THR A 344 28.99 -15.41 6.16
N ALA A 345 28.68 -14.28 5.50
CA ALA A 345 27.44 -13.54 5.72
C ALA A 345 26.23 -14.46 5.52
N ARG A 346 25.28 -14.41 6.46
CA ARG A 346 24.01 -15.12 6.40
C ARG A 346 22.89 -14.17 6.74
N TYR A 347 21.78 -14.30 6.03
CA TYR A 347 20.53 -13.65 6.41
C TYR A 347 20.03 -14.28 7.72
N PRO A 348 19.78 -13.47 8.76
CA PRO A 348 19.28 -13.97 10.02
C PRO A 348 17.78 -14.24 9.91
N SER A 349 17.39 -15.51 10.10
CA SER A 349 15.99 -15.93 10.11
C SER A 349 15.31 -15.46 11.40
N HIS A 350 14.26 -14.65 11.26
CA HIS A 350 13.52 -14.06 12.40
C HIS A 350 12.00 -14.27 12.32
N THR A 351 11.47 -14.67 11.16
CA THR A 351 10.04 -14.78 10.88
C THR A 351 9.76 -16.07 10.10
N LYS A 352 8.50 -16.53 10.06
CA LYS A 352 8.04 -17.63 9.20
C LYS A 352 7.17 -17.10 8.07
N ASP A 353 7.71 -16.14 7.32
CA ASP A 353 7.04 -15.48 6.19
C ASP A 353 7.81 -15.70 4.89
N GLU A 354 7.30 -15.18 3.78
CA GLU A 354 7.89 -15.30 2.44
C GLU A 354 9.31 -14.69 2.39
N PHE A 355 9.60 -13.70 3.24
CA PHE A 355 10.94 -13.12 3.34
C PHE A 355 11.94 -14.09 3.97
N ASP A 356 11.51 -14.92 4.90
CA ASP A 356 12.36 -15.97 5.46
C ASP A 356 12.70 -17.04 4.44
N VAL A 357 11.74 -17.43 3.60
CA VAL A 357 11.97 -18.35 2.48
C VAL A 357 13.05 -17.80 1.54
N ILE A 358 12.94 -16.52 1.15
CA ILE A 358 13.94 -15.84 0.31
C ILE A 358 15.30 -15.80 1.02
N GLY A 359 15.31 -15.46 2.31
CA GLY A 359 16.51 -15.42 3.13
C GLY A 359 17.23 -16.77 3.24
N GLN A 360 16.47 -17.85 3.41
CA GLN A 360 17.01 -19.21 3.43
C GLN A 360 17.55 -19.62 2.05
N SER A 361 16.83 -19.32 0.96
CA SER A 361 17.34 -19.57 -0.40
C SER A 361 18.63 -18.79 -0.68
N LEU A 362 18.74 -17.55 -0.21
CA LEU A 362 19.98 -16.77 -0.28
C LEU A 362 21.11 -17.46 0.50
N ASN A 363 20.84 -17.92 1.73
CA ASN A 363 21.84 -18.64 2.54
C ASN A 363 22.34 -19.92 1.86
N SER A 364 21.43 -20.70 1.24
CA SER A 364 21.80 -21.90 0.46
C SER A 364 22.67 -21.55 -0.73
N MET A 365 22.30 -20.53 -1.51
CA MET A 365 23.09 -20.04 -2.64
C MET A 365 24.51 -19.61 -2.21
N ILE A 366 24.65 -18.90 -1.09
CA ILE A 366 25.96 -18.50 -0.56
C ILE A 366 26.79 -19.75 -0.19
N GLY A 367 26.16 -20.78 0.38
CA GLY A 367 26.80 -22.05 0.68
C GLY A 367 27.32 -22.77 -0.57
N GLU A 368 26.49 -22.92 -1.60
CA GLU A 368 26.88 -23.53 -2.87
C GLU A 368 27.99 -22.75 -3.56
N LEU A 369 27.92 -21.42 -3.56
CA LEU A 369 28.94 -20.55 -4.15
C LEU A 369 30.28 -20.73 -3.44
N LYS A 370 30.29 -20.74 -2.10
CA LYS A 370 31.50 -21.00 -1.32
C LYS A 370 32.11 -22.37 -1.66
N GLN A 371 31.28 -23.42 -1.72
CA GLN A 371 31.73 -24.77 -2.04
C GLN A 371 32.33 -24.86 -3.45
N LYS A 372 31.72 -24.19 -4.44
CA LYS A 372 32.25 -24.15 -5.81
C LYS A 372 33.60 -23.44 -5.88
N ILE A 373 33.76 -22.31 -5.18
CA ILE A 373 35.04 -21.58 -5.13
C ILE A 373 36.14 -22.44 -4.48
N GLU A 374 35.85 -23.09 -3.35
CA GLU A 374 36.81 -23.97 -2.67
C GLU A 374 37.21 -25.18 -3.54
N MET A 375 36.23 -25.80 -4.23
CA MET A 375 36.50 -26.91 -5.14
C MET A 375 37.36 -26.48 -6.33
N GLU A 376 37.03 -25.36 -6.98
CA GLU A 376 37.80 -24.82 -8.11
C GLU A 376 39.26 -24.54 -7.68
N TYR A 377 39.45 -23.95 -6.51
CA TYR A 377 40.78 -23.71 -5.95
C TYR A 377 41.59 -25.00 -5.76
N VAL A 378 40.98 -26.04 -5.17
CA VAL A 378 41.63 -27.36 -4.97
C VAL A 378 41.99 -28.01 -6.31
N LEU A 379 41.12 -27.92 -7.31
CA LEU A 379 41.38 -28.48 -8.64
C LEU A 379 42.56 -27.79 -9.32
N VAL A 380 42.62 -26.47 -9.27
CA VAL A 380 43.75 -25.70 -9.83
C VAL A 380 45.07 -26.08 -9.17
N LEU A 381 45.08 -26.22 -7.83
CA LEU A 381 46.29 -26.66 -7.11
C LEU A 381 46.72 -28.07 -7.53
N LYS A 382 45.77 -28.99 -7.66
CA LYS A 382 46.06 -30.38 -8.07
C LYS A 382 46.64 -30.42 -9.48
N GLN A 383 46.08 -29.65 -10.41
CA GLN A 383 46.60 -29.54 -11.78
C GLN A 383 48.05 -29.05 -11.80
N ARG A 384 48.34 -27.94 -11.11
CA ARG A 384 49.70 -27.37 -11.02
C ARG A 384 50.71 -28.37 -10.46
N ASN A 385 50.33 -29.13 -9.44
CA ASN A 385 51.20 -30.13 -8.83
C ASN A 385 51.49 -31.31 -9.78
N SER A 386 50.49 -31.75 -10.56
CA SER A 386 50.68 -32.80 -11.57
C SER A 386 51.61 -32.35 -12.70
N GLU A 387 51.44 -31.13 -13.23
CA GLU A 387 52.32 -30.55 -14.24
C GLU A 387 53.78 -30.49 -13.75
N TYR A 388 53.98 -30.04 -12.50
CA TYR A 388 55.31 -29.99 -11.88
C TYR A 388 55.96 -31.38 -11.76
N LYS A 389 55.21 -32.40 -11.31
CA LYS A 389 55.72 -33.77 -11.19
C LYS A 389 56.08 -34.40 -12.53
N ALA A 390 55.29 -34.15 -13.58
CA ALA A 390 55.57 -34.64 -14.92
C ALA A 390 56.89 -34.08 -15.47
N LEU A 391 57.13 -32.78 -15.27
CA LEU A 391 58.39 -32.14 -15.66
C LEU A 391 59.61 -32.71 -14.93
N GLN A 392 59.49 -33.03 -13.64
CA GLN A 392 60.60 -33.60 -12.86
C GLN A 392 61.02 -35.01 -13.33
N SER A 393 60.11 -35.79 -13.92
CA SER A 393 60.33 -37.20 -14.27
C SER A 393 61.17 -37.43 -15.54
N GLN A 394 61.49 -36.39 -16.32
CA GLN A 394 62.14 -36.54 -17.63
C GLN A 394 63.68 -36.70 -17.59
N ILE A 395 64.33 -36.66 -16.41
CA ILE A 395 65.79 -36.83 -16.26
C ILE A 395 66.08 -37.96 -15.26
N GLN A 396 66.79 -39.02 -15.67
CA GLN A 396 67.24 -40.09 -14.77
C GLN A 396 68.54 -39.67 -14.06
N PRO A 397 68.52 -39.35 -12.75
CA PRO A 397 69.70 -38.77 -12.08
C PRO A 397 70.89 -39.73 -12.02
N HIS A 398 70.63 -41.04 -11.94
CA HIS A 398 71.65 -42.07 -11.82
C HIS A 398 72.55 -42.17 -13.07
N PHE A 399 71.98 -42.08 -14.28
CA PHE A 399 72.76 -42.07 -15.52
C PHE A 399 73.80 -40.94 -15.55
N LEU A 400 73.39 -39.73 -15.15
CA LEU A 400 74.28 -38.56 -15.11
C LEU A 400 75.44 -38.74 -14.12
N PHE A 401 75.16 -39.27 -12.92
CA PHE A 401 76.22 -39.56 -11.96
C PHE A 401 77.24 -40.57 -12.50
N ASN A 402 76.78 -41.60 -13.21
CA ASN A 402 77.66 -42.62 -13.78
C ASN A 402 78.55 -42.07 -14.91
N MET A 403 78.01 -41.20 -15.76
CA MET A 403 78.81 -40.58 -16.83
C MET A 403 79.89 -39.66 -16.29
N LEU A 404 79.58 -38.87 -15.25
CA LEU A 404 80.57 -38.02 -14.59
C LEU A 404 81.70 -38.84 -13.95
N ASN A 405 81.39 -39.98 -13.32
CA ASN A 405 82.41 -40.89 -12.80
C ASN A 405 83.29 -41.49 -13.90
N GLY A 406 82.70 -41.83 -15.06
CA GLY A 406 83.46 -42.28 -16.24
C GLY A 406 84.45 -41.22 -16.74
N PHE A 407 84.03 -39.95 -16.78
CA PHE A 407 84.90 -38.83 -17.18
C PHE A 407 86.08 -38.63 -16.22
N ILE A 408 85.83 -38.77 -14.92
CA ILE A 408 86.90 -38.72 -13.90
C ILE A 408 87.92 -39.82 -14.16
N THR A 409 87.48 -41.05 -14.46
CA THR A 409 88.36 -42.18 -14.77
C THR A 409 89.19 -41.94 -16.03
N LEU A 410 88.58 -41.49 -17.13
CA LEU A 410 89.29 -41.18 -18.39
C LEU A 410 90.36 -40.10 -18.20
N ASN A 411 90.06 -39.07 -17.40
CA ASN A 411 91.00 -38.02 -17.07
C ASN A 411 92.19 -38.55 -16.24
N GLN A 412 91.95 -39.48 -15.31
CA GLN A 412 93.02 -40.09 -14.50
C GLN A 412 93.98 -40.96 -15.32
N ILE A 413 93.48 -41.67 -16.34
CA ILE A 413 94.30 -42.54 -17.19
C ILE A 413 94.92 -41.82 -18.40
N GLY A 414 94.62 -40.52 -18.59
CA GLY A 414 95.23 -39.68 -19.63
C GLY A 414 94.60 -39.78 -21.02
N GLU A 415 93.44 -40.44 -21.16
CA GLU A 415 92.72 -40.64 -22.43
C GLU A 415 91.92 -39.38 -22.85
N ARG A 416 92.65 -38.31 -23.15
CA ARG A 416 92.08 -36.96 -23.36
C ARG A 416 91.13 -36.86 -24.56
N GLU A 417 91.45 -37.52 -25.67
CA GLU A 417 90.62 -37.50 -26.88
C GLU A 417 89.28 -38.21 -26.66
N LEU A 418 89.31 -39.35 -25.96
CA LEU A 418 88.10 -40.10 -25.61
C LEU A 418 87.22 -39.29 -24.64
N LEU A 419 87.83 -38.66 -23.63
CA LEU A 419 87.13 -37.79 -22.68
C LEU A 419 86.41 -36.63 -23.38
N GLU A 420 87.10 -35.92 -24.28
CA GLU A 420 86.51 -34.79 -25.03
C GLU A 420 85.33 -35.26 -25.91
N LYS A 421 85.51 -36.37 -26.62
CA LYS A 421 84.42 -36.98 -27.41
C LYS A 421 83.22 -37.35 -26.54
N SER A 422 83.44 -37.96 -25.38
CA SER A 422 82.35 -38.35 -24.48
C SER A 422 81.61 -37.17 -23.86
N ILE A 423 82.28 -36.06 -23.56
CA ILE A 423 81.63 -34.82 -23.11
C ILE A 423 80.72 -34.25 -24.23
N ILE A 424 81.18 -34.29 -25.49
CA ILE A 424 80.40 -33.86 -26.63
C ILE A 424 79.18 -34.78 -26.82
N ASP A 425 79.38 -36.10 -26.79
CA ASP A 425 78.31 -37.10 -26.93
C ASP A 425 77.24 -36.90 -25.82
N LEU A 426 77.63 -36.63 -24.57
CA LEU A 426 76.70 -36.33 -23.48
C LEU A 426 75.96 -35.00 -23.70
N THR A 427 76.64 -33.97 -24.20
CA THR A 427 76.03 -32.67 -24.48
C THR A 427 74.97 -32.78 -25.59
N LEU A 428 75.26 -33.56 -26.63
CA LEU A 428 74.31 -33.84 -27.72
C LEU A 428 73.10 -34.61 -27.21
N LEU A 429 73.31 -35.62 -26.36
CA LEU A 429 72.25 -36.39 -25.73
C LEU A 429 71.34 -35.50 -24.86
N LEU A 430 71.90 -34.65 -24.01
CA LEU A 430 71.13 -33.74 -23.16
C LEU A 430 70.35 -32.70 -23.98
N ARG A 431 70.97 -32.14 -25.02
CA ARG A 431 70.29 -31.21 -25.93
C ARG A 431 69.13 -31.88 -26.64
N TYR A 432 69.30 -33.15 -27.04
CA TYR A 432 68.24 -33.93 -27.65
C TYR A 432 67.08 -34.12 -26.68
N ILE A 433 67.32 -34.59 -25.45
CA ILE A 433 66.27 -34.81 -24.44
C ILE A 433 65.49 -33.51 -24.11
N LEU A 434 66.19 -32.38 -23.97
CA LEU A 434 65.58 -31.11 -23.59
C LEU A 434 64.82 -30.40 -24.73
N ASN A 435 64.96 -30.85 -25.98
CA ASN A 435 64.23 -30.27 -27.10
C ASN A 435 62.74 -30.66 -27.06
N HIS A 436 61.84 -29.72 -27.30
CA HIS A 436 60.38 -29.85 -27.09
C HIS A 436 59.60 -30.48 -28.27
N SER A 437 60.22 -31.36 -29.05
CA SER A 437 59.55 -32.04 -30.16
C SER A 437 58.98 -33.40 -29.75
N ASP A 438 57.72 -33.67 -30.08
CA ASP A 438 57.07 -34.96 -29.77
C ASP A 438 57.50 -36.09 -30.74
N MET A 439 57.87 -35.73 -31.97
CA MET A 439 58.31 -36.63 -33.05
C MET A 439 59.73 -36.28 -33.55
N THR A 440 60.44 -37.27 -34.09
CA THR A 440 61.84 -37.19 -34.58
C THR A 440 62.03 -38.15 -35.76
N THR A 441 63.16 -38.09 -36.48
CA THR A 441 63.46 -39.11 -37.51
C THR A 441 64.11 -40.35 -36.88
N LEU A 442 63.94 -41.50 -37.53
CA LEU A 442 64.61 -42.74 -37.15
C LEU A 442 66.14 -42.57 -37.16
N GLU A 443 66.67 -41.79 -38.10
CA GLU A 443 68.07 -41.40 -38.13
C GLU A 443 68.51 -40.67 -36.86
N GLU A 444 67.73 -39.71 -36.38
CA GLU A 444 68.03 -38.97 -35.15
C GLU A 444 67.96 -39.87 -33.91
N GLU A 445 66.99 -40.79 -33.83
CA GLU A 445 66.94 -41.80 -32.75
C GLU A 445 68.12 -42.76 -32.81
N MET A 446 68.46 -43.26 -34.00
CA MET A 446 69.61 -44.15 -34.17
C MET A 446 70.92 -43.44 -33.79
N HIS A 447 71.08 -42.16 -34.16
CA HIS A 447 72.24 -41.38 -33.74
C HIS A 447 72.27 -41.14 -32.24
N LEU A 448 71.12 -40.89 -31.60
CA LEU A 448 71.01 -40.79 -30.14
C LEU A 448 71.45 -42.11 -29.48
N ILE A 449 70.98 -43.24 -29.97
CA ILE A 449 71.35 -44.58 -29.47
C ILE A 449 72.85 -44.84 -29.66
N GLU A 450 73.43 -44.42 -30.77
CA GLU A 450 74.88 -44.52 -31.01
C GLU A 450 75.66 -43.73 -29.94
N LYS A 451 75.25 -42.49 -29.64
CA LYS A 451 75.87 -41.67 -28.59
C LYS A 451 75.65 -42.25 -27.20
N TYR A 452 74.45 -42.77 -26.93
CA TYR A 452 74.15 -43.43 -25.68
C TYR A 452 75.01 -44.69 -25.49
N GLY A 453 75.16 -45.50 -26.55
CA GLY A 453 75.99 -46.69 -26.57
C GLY A 453 77.48 -46.37 -26.38
N SER A 454 78.02 -45.34 -27.04
CA SER A 454 79.42 -44.90 -26.86
C SER A 454 79.70 -44.48 -25.42
N LEU A 455 78.74 -43.80 -24.79
CA LEU A 455 78.83 -43.41 -23.38
C LEU A 455 78.75 -44.61 -22.44
N GLN A 456 77.87 -45.58 -22.71
CA GLN A 456 77.77 -46.81 -21.90
C GLN A 456 79.01 -47.72 -22.06
N GLN A 457 79.67 -47.71 -23.22
CA GLN A 457 80.95 -48.40 -23.42
C GLN A 457 82.06 -47.87 -22.50
N LEU A 458 82.00 -46.63 -22.02
CA LEU A 458 82.95 -46.13 -21.00
C LEU A 458 82.82 -46.87 -19.67
N ARG A 459 81.60 -47.29 -19.32
CA ARG A 459 81.29 -48.00 -18.08
C ARG A 459 81.62 -49.48 -18.18
N PHE A 460 81.29 -50.09 -19.32
CA PHE A 460 81.41 -51.54 -19.50
C PHE A 460 82.71 -51.97 -20.22
N GLY A 461 83.45 -51.03 -20.79
CA GLY A 461 84.68 -51.28 -21.55
C GLY A 461 84.44 -52.26 -22.69
N HIS A 462 85.38 -53.20 -22.87
CA HIS A 462 85.26 -54.26 -23.88
C HIS A 462 84.14 -55.28 -23.62
N ARG A 463 83.40 -55.17 -22.50
CA ARG A 463 82.25 -56.07 -22.23
C ARG A 463 80.99 -55.70 -23.00
N LEU A 464 80.89 -54.48 -23.54
CA LEU A 464 79.74 -54.06 -24.33
C LEU A 464 80.20 -53.74 -25.76
N GLN A 465 79.70 -54.48 -26.73
CA GLN A 465 79.82 -54.14 -28.14
C GLN A 465 78.45 -53.69 -28.64
N VAL A 466 78.38 -52.49 -29.24
CA VAL A 466 77.13 -52.00 -29.84
C VAL A 466 77.28 -52.01 -31.34
N LEU A 467 76.45 -52.79 -32.02
CA LEU A 467 76.38 -52.90 -33.47
C LEU A 467 75.10 -52.22 -33.95
N MET A 468 75.22 -51.32 -34.92
CA MET A 468 74.08 -50.58 -35.45
C MET A 468 74.01 -50.69 -36.96
N SER A 469 72.81 -50.90 -37.48
CA SER A 469 72.54 -50.91 -38.92
C SER A 469 71.19 -50.26 -39.19
N CYS A 470 71.10 -49.43 -40.22
CA CYS A 470 69.86 -48.81 -40.66
C CYS A 470 69.85 -48.76 -42.18
N GLU A 471 68.82 -49.33 -42.79
CA GLU A 471 68.57 -49.22 -44.22
C GLU A 471 68.36 -47.75 -44.61
N ASP A 472 69.03 -47.28 -45.67
CA ASP A 472 69.07 -45.85 -46.02
C ASP A 472 67.69 -45.29 -46.40
N GLY A 473 66.81 -46.10 -46.97
CA GLY A 473 65.46 -45.69 -47.40
C GLY A 473 64.53 -45.28 -46.24
N ILE A 474 64.80 -45.75 -45.03
CA ILE A 474 63.92 -45.55 -43.86
C ILE A 474 64.50 -44.59 -42.81
N ARG A 475 65.72 -44.06 -43.02
CA ARG A 475 66.36 -43.06 -42.15
C ARG A 475 65.46 -41.85 -41.81
N PRO A 476 64.74 -41.23 -42.77
CA PRO A 476 63.89 -40.07 -42.46
C PRO A 476 62.54 -40.44 -41.85
N TYR A 477 62.25 -41.73 -41.60
CA TYR A 477 60.96 -42.18 -41.08
C TYR A 477 60.67 -41.57 -39.72
N LYS A 478 59.48 -41.00 -39.51
CA LYS A 478 59.13 -40.30 -38.27
C LYS A 478 58.71 -41.28 -37.19
N VAL A 479 59.34 -41.20 -36.03
CA VAL A 479 59.03 -42.00 -34.84
C VAL A 479 58.82 -41.10 -33.62
N PRO A 480 58.08 -41.54 -32.59
CA PRO A 480 58.01 -40.83 -31.31
C PRO A 480 59.41 -40.67 -30.74
N LYS A 481 59.71 -39.47 -30.26
CA LYS A 481 61.03 -39.16 -29.72
C LYS A 481 61.34 -39.97 -28.46
N LEU A 482 62.55 -40.49 -28.30
CA LEU A 482 62.97 -41.35 -27.20
C LEU A 482 62.21 -42.69 -27.14
N ILE A 483 61.81 -43.25 -28.27
CA ILE A 483 61.12 -44.55 -28.31
C ILE A 483 62.12 -45.71 -28.21
N LEU A 484 63.33 -45.56 -28.76
CA LEU A 484 64.34 -46.63 -28.76
C LEU A 484 65.17 -46.64 -27.48
N GLN A 485 65.40 -45.47 -26.86
CA GLN A 485 66.27 -45.34 -25.69
C GLN A 485 65.87 -46.26 -24.54
N PRO A 486 64.60 -46.33 -24.09
CA PRO A 486 64.22 -47.19 -22.98
C PRO A 486 64.51 -48.67 -23.24
N LEU A 487 64.41 -49.10 -24.50
CA LEU A 487 64.62 -50.49 -24.90
C LEU A 487 66.11 -50.85 -24.91
N VAL A 488 66.93 -49.96 -25.46
CA VAL A 488 68.39 -50.08 -25.41
C VAL A 488 68.92 -49.99 -23.98
N GLU A 489 68.37 -49.09 -23.17
CA GLU A 489 68.69 -48.98 -21.75
C GLU A 489 68.36 -50.27 -21.01
N ASN A 490 67.18 -50.86 -21.25
CA ASN A 490 66.80 -52.15 -20.67
C ASN A 490 67.76 -53.27 -21.10
N ALA A 491 68.15 -53.33 -22.38
CA ALA A 491 69.11 -54.32 -22.86
C ALA A 491 70.48 -54.19 -22.16
N ILE A 492 70.94 -52.97 -21.88
CA ILE A 492 72.20 -52.74 -21.18
C ILE A 492 72.09 -53.02 -19.67
N ILE A 493 71.06 -52.50 -18.99
CA ILE A 493 70.91 -52.63 -17.53
C ILE A 493 70.53 -54.05 -17.14
N HIS A 494 69.63 -54.69 -17.88
CA HIS A 494 69.13 -56.03 -17.54
C HIS A 494 69.84 -57.14 -18.29
N GLY A 495 70.34 -56.90 -19.51
CA GLY A 495 71.07 -57.89 -20.31
C GLY A 495 72.57 -57.90 -20.02
N VAL A 496 73.23 -56.73 -20.13
CA VAL A 496 74.70 -56.61 -20.10
C VAL A 496 75.26 -56.48 -18.68
N GLU A 497 74.66 -55.64 -17.83
CA GLU A 497 75.19 -55.33 -16.50
C GLU A 497 75.34 -56.56 -15.57
N PRO A 498 74.40 -57.53 -15.56
CA PRO A 498 74.53 -58.73 -14.73
C PRO A 498 75.56 -59.75 -15.26
N LEU A 499 76.05 -59.60 -16.51
CA LEU A 499 77.04 -60.50 -17.12
C LEU A 499 78.47 -60.09 -16.81
N ASN A 500 79.32 -61.10 -16.56
CA ASN A 500 80.76 -60.92 -16.40
C ASN A 500 81.57 -61.23 -17.68
N CYS A 501 80.92 -61.55 -18.79
CA CYS A 501 81.53 -61.80 -20.10
C CYS A 501 81.13 -60.73 -21.15
N PRO A 502 81.80 -60.66 -22.31
CA PRO A 502 81.39 -59.77 -23.40
C PRO A 502 79.97 -60.06 -23.88
N CYS A 503 79.23 -58.99 -24.19
CA CYS A 503 77.87 -58.98 -24.69
C CYS A 503 77.76 -58.00 -25.87
N THR A 504 77.07 -58.42 -26.91
CA THR A 504 76.80 -57.68 -28.13
C THR A 504 75.35 -57.22 -28.14
N LEU A 505 75.14 -55.90 -28.16
CA LEU A 505 73.87 -55.28 -28.43
C LEU A 505 73.79 -54.89 -29.91
N THR A 506 72.82 -55.44 -30.63
CA THR A 506 72.54 -55.13 -32.03
C THR A 506 71.25 -54.31 -32.14
N VAL A 507 71.34 -53.14 -32.77
CA VAL A 507 70.18 -52.31 -33.12
C VAL A 507 70.12 -52.20 -34.64
N ALA A 508 69.15 -52.87 -35.26
CA ALA A 508 69.00 -52.94 -36.70
C ALA A 508 67.64 -52.41 -37.14
N ALA A 509 67.59 -51.58 -38.18
CA ALA A 509 66.36 -51.16 -38.82
C ALA A 509 66.38 -51.52 -40.31
N ASP A 510 65.34 -52.22 -40.78
CA ASP A 510 65.14 -52.65 -42.16
C ASP A 510 63.65 -52.66 -42.55
N THR A 511 63.36 -52.83 -43.83
CA THR A 511 62.00 -53.05 -44.32
C THR A 511 61.68 -54.54 -44.45
N VAL A 512 60.45 -54.93 -44.07
CA VAL A 512 59.98 -56.33 -44.19
C VAL A 512 58.54 -56.37 -44.68
N LEU A 513 58.23 -57.33 -45.56
CA LEU A 513 56.88 -57.59 -46.04
C LEU A 513 56.28 -58.77 -45.23
N GLU A 514 55.28 -58.50 -44.39
CA GLU A 514 54.49 -59.53 -43.68
C GLU A 514 53.02 -59.42 -44.11
N ASP A 515 52.39 -60.55 -44.47
CA ASP A 515 50.98 -60.64 -44.88
C ASP A 515 50.50 -59.62 -45.93
N GLY A 516 51.42 -59.21 -46.82
CA GLY A 516 51.14 -58.26 -47.91
C GLY A 516 51.23 -56.78 -47.53
N VAL A 517 51.63 -56.45 -46.30
CA VAL A 517 51.88 -55.08 -45.81
C VAL A 517 53.39 -54.87 -45.62
N LEU A 518 53.90 -53.74 -46.10
CA LEU A 518 55.29 -53.34 -45.91
C LEU A 518 55.46 -52.64 -44.56
N PHE A 519 56.37 -53.12 -43.74
CA PHE A 519 56.66 -52.59 -42.41
C PHE A 519 58.10 -52.09 -42.33
N VAL A 520 58.30 -51.00 -41.59
CA VAL A 520 59.60 -50.64 -41.03
C VAL A 520 59.79 -51.47 -39.76
N ARG A 521 60.75 -52.38 -39.79
CA ARG A 521 61.11 -53.25 -38.67
C ARG A 521 62.35 -52.72 -37.97
N ILE A 522 62.24 -52.47 -36.68
CA ILE A 522 63.35 -52.11 -35.80
C ILE A 522 63.56 -53.26 -34.83
N ARG A 523 64.77 -53.82 -34.82
CA ARG A 523 65.17 -54.95 -33.98
C ARG A 523 66.23 -54.48 -33.00
N ILE A 524 66.03 -54.79 -31.73
CA ILE A 524 66.97 -54.54 -30.64
C ILE A 524 67.25 -55.89 -30.00
N GLU A 525 68.45 -56.40 -30.18
CA GLU A 525 68.84 -57.76 -29.82
C GLU A 525 70.11 -57.74 -28.97
N ASP A 526 70.07 -58.32 -27.79
CA ASP A 526 71.25 -58.58 -26.95
C ASP A 526 71.48 -60.07 -26.78
N ASP A 527 72.74 -60.51 -26.71
CA ASP A 527 73.16 -61.86 -26.30
C ASP A 527 73.39 -61.94 -24.77
N GLY A 528 72.58 -61.18 -24.02
CA GLY A 528 72.70 -60.99 -22.58
C GLY A 528 72.23 -62.17 -21.73
N VAL A 529 71.97 -61.94 -20.43
CA VAL A 529 71.47 -62.99 -19.52
C VAL A 529 70.12 -63.58 -19.95
N GLY A 530 69.30 -62.83 -20.69
CA GLY A 530 67.91 -63.18 -21.00
C GLY A 530 67.05 -63.42 -19.76
N PHE A 531 65.75 -63.63 -19.96
CA PHE A 531 64.82 -63.93 -18.87
C PHE A 531 63.63 -64.79 -19.36
N ASP A 532 62.92 -65.41 -18.42
CA ASP A 532 61.68 -66.11 -18.72
C ASP A 532 60.54 -65.10 -18.89
N THR A 533 59.98 -65.03 -20.10
CA THR A 533 58.89 -64.11 -20.44
C THR A 533 57.60 -64.40 -19.66
N GLN A 534 57.43 -65.60 -19.07
CA GLN A 534 56.27 -65.97 -18.26
C GLN A 534 56.37 -65.54 -16.79
N GLN A 535 57.58 -65.22 -16.29
CA GLN A 535 57.84 -64.81 -14.89
C GLN A 535 58.14 -63.31 -14.72
N LEU A 536 57.78 -62.49 -15.71
CA LEU A 536 57.98 -61.04 -15.66
C LEU A 536 57.11 -60.38 -14.55
N ASP A 537 57.73 -60.00 -13.43
CA ASP A 537 57.10 -59.23 -12.35
C ASP A 537 56.55 -57.86 -12.81
N GLU A 538 55.51 -57.35 -12.14
CA GLU A 538 54.83 -56.07 -12.44
C GLU A 538 55.78 -54.87 -12.59
N HIS A 539 56.93 -54.87 -11.91
CA HIS A 539 57.92 -53.77 -11.97
C HIS A 539 58.80 -53.81 -13.23
N GLY A 540 59.12 -55.00 -13.76
CA GLY A 540 59.86 -55.14 -15.03
C GLY A 540 58.98 -54.84 -16.25
N GLN A 541 57.66 -54.94 -16.08
CA GLN A 541 56.68 -54.64 -17.12
C GLN A 541 56.51 -53.13 -17.37
N VAL A 542 56.79 -52.24 -16.39
CA VAL A 542 56.47 -50.80 -16.50
C VAL A 542 57.22 -50.10 -17.64
N GLY A 543 58.53 -50.36 -17.80
CA GLY A 543 59.34 -49.71 -18.85
C GLY A 543 58.96 -50.18 -20.27
N LEU A 544 58.75 -51.48 -20.46
CA LEU A 544 58.36 -52.07 -21.74
C LEU A 544 56.87 -51.84 -22.08
N ALA A 545 55.99 -51.78 -21.08
CA ALA A 545 54.58 -51.45 -21.25
C ALA A 545 54.41 -49.99 -21.66
N ASN A 546 55.14 -49.05 -21.05
CA ASN A 546 55.09 -47.64 -21.43
C ASN A 546 55.57 -47.41 -22.87
N THR A 547 56.65 -48.06 -23.30
CA THR A 547 57.13 -47.95 -24.70
C THR A 547 56.11 -48.54 -25.68
N ARG A 548 55.50 -49.68 -25.35
CA ARG A 548 54.46 -50.32 -26.18
C ARG A 548 53.18 -49.49 -26.24
N GLU A 549 52.70 -48.96 -25.12
CA GLU A 549 51.51 -48.10 -25.06
C GLU A 549 51.75 -46.81 -25.84
N ARG A 550 52.92 -46.19 -25.70
CA ARG A 550 53.30 -44.99 -26.46
C ARG A 550 53.41 -45.27 -27.96
N LEU A 551 53.97 -46.40 -28.34
CA LEU A 551 54.02 -46.84 -29.74
C LEU A 551 52.60 -47.02 -30.30
N GLN A 552 51.71 -47.65 -29.54
CA GLN A 552 50.34 -47.95 -29.96
C GLN A 552 49.43 -46.71 -30.00
N LEU A 553 49.69 -45.70 -29.17
CA LEU A 553 49.02 -44.40 -29.23
C LEU A 553 49.41 -43.59 -30.48
N CYS A 554 50.67 -43.66 -30.89
CA CYS A 554 51.15 -42.96 -32.08
C CYS A 554 50.88 -43.74 -33.37
N PHE A 555 50.93 -45.07 -33.32
CA PHE A 555 50.71 -45.98 -34.44
C PHE A 555 49.83 -47.15 -33.99
N PRO A 556 48.50 -47.04 -34.13
CA PRO A 556 47.56 -48.07 -33.66
C PRO A 556 47.79 -49.46 -34.26
N ASP A 557 48.28 -49.51 -35.51
CA ASP A 557 48.53 -50.73 -36.28
C ASP A 557 49.99 -51.26 -36.15
N SER A 558 50.76 -50.72 -35.21
CA SER A 558 52.11 -51.20 -34.92
C SER A 558 52.11 -52.52 -34.14
N LEU A 559 53.15 -53.32 -34.34
CA LEU A 559 53.36 -54.58 -33.65
C LEU A 559 54.62 -54.51 -32.79
N PHE A 560 54.53 -55.02 -31.57
CA PHE A 560 55.64 -55.13 -30.63
C PHE A 560 55.78 -56.59 -30.21
N ARG A 561 56.87 -57.25 -30.62
CA ARG A 561 57.19 -58.64 -30.26
C ARG A 561 58.41 -58.63 -29.32
N LEU A 562 58.35 -59.44 -28.27
CA LEU A 562 59.42 -59.63 -27.29
C LEU A 562 59.71 -61.13 -27.20
N GLU A 563 60.94 -61.51 -27.46
CA GLU A 563 61.43 -62.87 -27.36
C GLU A 563 62.65 -62.86 -26.43
N SER A 564 62.65 -63.65 -25.37
CA SER A 564 63.78 -63.77 -24.45
C SER A 564 63.89 -65.19 -23.93
N ALA A 565 65.12 -65.65 -23.75
CA ALA A 565 65.41 -66.95 -23.15
C ALA A 565 66.64 -66.85 -22.25
N VAL A 566 66.55 -67.44 -21.06
CA VAL A 566 67.63 -67.44 -20.06
C VAL A 566 68.91 -68.05 -20.65
N GLY A 567 70.00 -67.28 -20.60
CA GLY A 567 71.32 -67.64 -21.11
C GLY A 567 71.51 -67.50 -22.62
N VAL A 568 70.51 -66.99 -23.35
CA VAL A 568 70.58 -66.75 -24.81
C VAL A 568 70.58 -65.26 -25.13
N GLY A 569 69.75 -64.48 -24.42
CA GLY A 569 69.60 -63.04 -24.63
C GLY A 569 68.15 -62.62 -24.86
N THR A 570 67.96 -61.38 -25.29
CA THR A 570 66.63 -60.79 -25.54
C THR A 570 66.57 -60.11 -26.90
N CYS A 571 65.50 -60.35 -27.64
CA CYS A 571 65.19 -59.73 -28.91
C CYS A 571 63.84 -59.01 -28.84
N ILE A 572 63.86 -57.71 -29.11
CA ILE A 572 62.67 -56.87 -29.23
C ILE A 572 62.51 -56.46 -30.68
N ILE A 573 61.35 -56.72 -31.25
CA ILE A 573 61.01 -56.36 -32.63
C ILE A 573 59.82 -55.41 -32.62
N ILE A 574 60.05 -54.21 -33.13
CA ILE A 574 59.01 -53.21 -33.42
C ILE A 574 58.75 -53.26 -34.92
N MET A 575 57.49 -53.37 -35.32
CA MET A 575 57.10 -53.24 -36.73
C MET A 575 56.05 -52.14 -36.86
N ILE A 576 56.35 -51.15 -37.69
CA ILE A 576 55.47 -50.00 -37.94
C ILE A 576 55.11 -49.99 -39.43
N PRO A 577 53.83 -49.95 -39.82
CA PRO A 577 53.45 -49.94 -41.23
C PRO A 577 54.13 -48.79 -41.99
N GLU A 578 54.66 -49.09 -43.18
CA GLU A 578 55.34 -48.09 -44.02
C GLU A 578 54.37 -47.02 -44.53
N ALA A 579 53.06 -47.28 -44.61
CA ALA A 579 52.06 -46.29 -45.04
C ALA A 579 52.10 -44.97 -44.22
N HIS A 580 52.52 -45.02 -42.95
CA HIS A 580 52.71 -43.84 -42.10
C HIS A 580 53.97 -43.02 -42.44
N PHE A 581 54.85 -43.52 -43.31
CA PHE A 581 55.97 -42.77 -43.90
C PHE A 581 55.47 -41.67 -44.84
N HIS A 582 54.46 -41.96 -45.67
CA HIS A 582 53.97 -41.05 -46.71
C HIS A 582 52.97 -40.01 -46.19
N GLU A 583 52.21 -40.30 -45.14
CA GLU A 583 51.30 -39.31 -44.52
C GLU A 583 52.05 -38.19 -43.79
N ASN A 584 53.20 -38.51 -43.17
CA ASN A 584 53.98 -37.56 -42.37
C ASN A 584 55.05 -36.79 -43.19
N TYR A 585 55.35 -37.19 -44.42
CA TYR A 585 56.31 -36.47 -45.28
C TYR A 585 55.71 -35.24 -45.97
N TYR A 586 54.37 -35.14 -46.06
CA TYR A 586 53.65 -34.03 -46.71
C TYR A 586 52.84 -33.15 -45.74
N SER A 587 52.96 -33.37 -44.43
CA SER A 587 52.27 -32.60 -43.39
C SER A 587 53.24 -31.90 -42.42
N GLY A 588 54.42 -31.51 -42.94
CA GLY A 588 55.39 -30.62 -42.28
C GLY A 588 55.45 -29.25 -42.95
#